data_AF-A0A831P9T9-F1
#
_entry.id   AF-A0A831P9T9-F1
#
_cell.length_a   1.000
_cell.length_b   1.000
_cell.length_c   1.000
_cell.angle_alpha   90.00
_cell.angle_beta   90.00
_cell.angle_gamma   90.00
#
_symmetry.space_group_name_H-M   'P 1'
#
loop_
_entity.id
_entity.type
_entity.pdbx_description
1 polymer ?
#
loop_
_entity_poly.entity_id
_entity_poly.type
_entity_poly.pdbx_seq_one_letter_code
_entity_poly.pdbx_strand_id
1 'polypeptide(L)'
;MEDQRIKDILIKKDGIFRSLFIEHQEFQQQLDDLSGTGNDSEIQEVRVREIKKRKLQLKDAMQRMISVYRRRIDSSLDRQS
;
A
#
# COMPACT_ATOMS: atom_id res chain seq x y z
N MET A 1 -11.05 -13.56 -2.22
CA MET A 1 -12.37 -12.88 -2.32
C MET A 1 -12.57 -11.89 -1.17
N GLU A 2 -12.33 -12.28 0.09
CA GLU A 2 -12.55 -11.41 1.26
C GLU A 2 -11.59 -10.21 1.36
N ASP A 3 -10.30 -10.41 1.07
CA ASP A 3 -9.30 -9.32 1.08
C ASP A 3 -9.61 -8.22 0.04
N GLN A 4 -10.22 -8.59 -1.08
CA GLN A 4 -10.62 -7.64 -2.12
C GLN A 4 -11.74 -6.73 -1.60
N ARG A 5 -12.71 -7.30 -0.86
CA ARG A 5 -13.80 -6.53 -0.25
C ARG A 5 -13.29 -5.62 0.87
N ILE A 6 -12.40 -6.12 1.72
CA ILE A 6 -11.79 -5.31 2.78
C ILE A 6 -11.00 -4.15 2.19
N LYS A 7 -10.26 -4.38 1.10
CA LYS A 7 -9.61 -3.30 0.33
C LYS A 7 -10.60 -2.27 -0.18
N ASP A 8 -11.69 -2.68 -0.83
CA ASP A 8 -12.68 -1.74 -1.38
C ASP A 8 -13.33 -0.89 -0.28
N ILE A 9 -13.64 -1.52 0.86
CA ILE A 9 -14.18 -0.84 2.04
C ILE A 9 -13.14 0.12 2.63
N LEU A 10 -11.88 -0.29 2.79
CA LEU A 10 -10.82 0.57 3.30
C LEU A 10 -10.54 1.75 2.37
N ILE A 11 -10.54 1.56 1.05
CA ILE A 11 -10.39 2.66 0.09
C ILE A 11 -11.54 3.68 0.21
N LYS A 12 -12.77 3.21 0.49
CA LYS A 12 -13.96 4.08 0.62
C LYS A 12 -14.12 4.71 2.01
N LYS A 13 -13.84 3.97 3.08
CA LYS A 13 -14.02 4.41 4.47
C LYS A 13 -12.78 5.04 5.08
N ASP A 14 -11.61 4.59 4.66
CA ASP A 14 -10.34 4.94 5.29
C ASP A 14 -9.48 5.77 4.32
N GLY A 15 -9.57 7.09 4.47
CA GLY A 15 -8.83 8.04 3.65
C GLY A 15 -7.32 7.84 3.71
N ILE A 16 -6.80 7.29 4.82
CA ILE A 16 -5.38 6.96 4.96
C ILE A 16 -5.03 5.81 4.01
N PHE A 17 -5.84 4.74 3.97
CA PHE A 17 -5.62 3.63 3.05
C PHE A 17 -5.66 4.07 1.59
N ARG A 18 -6.59 4.97 1.25
CA ARG A 18 -6.67 5.58 -0.09
C ARG A 18 -5.39 6.35 -0.42
N SER A 19 -4.89 7.18 0.48
CA SER A 19 -3.63 7.93 0.27
C SER A 19 -2.45 6.97 0.10
N LEU A 20 -2.32 5.94 0.95
CA LEU A 20 -1.27 4.92 0.83
C LEU A 20 -1.30 4.20 -0.52
N PHE A 21 -2.50 3.93 -1.05
CA PHE A 21 -2.68 3.30 -2.36
C PHE A 21 -2.24 4.22 -3.50
N ILE A 22 -2.61 5.50 -3.44
CA ILE A 22 -2.18 6.52 -4.41
C ILE A 22 -0.65 6.66 -4.36
N GLU A 23 -0.07 6.81 -3.17
CA GLU A 23 1.38 6.91 -2.98
C GLU A 23 2.11 5.69 -3.53
N HIS A 24 1.57 4.48 -3.30
CA HIS A 24 2.14 3.25 -3.85
C HIS A 24 2.11 3.22 -5.38
N GLN A 25 1.04 3.73 -6.00
CA GLN A 25 0.91 3.85 -7.44
C GLN A 25 1.89 4.89 -8.01
N GLU A 26 2.01 6.05 -7.36
CA GLU A 26 2.98 7.08 -7.74
C GLU A 26 4.43 6.57 -7.64
N PHE A 27 4.76 5.81 -6.60
CA PHE A 27 6.07 5.17 -6.47
C PHE A 27 6.32 4.09 -7.53
N GLN A 28 5.27 3.38 -7.97
CA GLN A 28 5.39 2.44 -9.09
C GLN A 28 5.66 3.19 -10.40
N GLN A 29 4.96 4.30 -10.64
CA GLN A 29 5.17 5.13 -11.83
C GLN A 29 6.58 5.72 -11.86
N GLN A 30 7.04 6.28 -10.73
CA GLN A 30 8.40 6.79 -10.61
C GLN A 30 9.46 5.71 -10.85
N LEU A 31 9.24 4.48 -10.37
CA LEU A 31 10.13 3.36 -10.65
C LEU A 31 10.17 3.01 -12.14
N ASP A 32 9.04 3.08 -12.82
CA ASP A 32 8.92 2.79 -14.26
C ASP A 32 9.66 3.85 -15.09
N ASP A 33 9.47 5.13 -14.75
CA ASP A 33 10.18 6.27 -15.35
C ASP A 33 11.70 6.17 -15.18
N LEU A 34 12.15 5.85 -13.95
CA LEU A 34 13.57 5.64 -13.63
C LEU A 34 14.14 4.39 -14.30
N SER A 35 13.33 3.34 -14.49
CA SER A 35 13.75 2.09 -15.14
C SER A 35 13.79 2.20 -16.67
N GLY A 36 12.95 3.04 -17.27
CA GLY A 36 12.93 3.29 -18.72
C GLY A 36 14.06 4.20 -19.19
N THR A 37 14.56 5.07 -18.29
CA THR A 37 15.67 5.98 -18.56
C THR A 37 17.00 5.26 -18.27
N GLY A 38 17.38 4.33 -19.14
CA GLY A 38 18.47 3.37 -18.95
C GLY A 38 19.90 3.92 -18.91
N ASN A 39 20.21 4.95 -18.12
CA ASN A 39 21.57 5.44 -17.95
C ASN A 39 21.91 5.78 -16.49
N ASP A 40 22.79 4.95 -15.91
CA ASP A 40 23.98 5.29 -15.13
C ASP A 40 23.97 6.60 -14.32
N SER A 41 23.27 6.58 -13.19
CA SER A 41 23.65 7.49 -12.10
C SER A 41 23.43 6.79 -10.77
N GLU A 42 24.47 6.75 -9.94
CA GLU A 42 24.42 6.25 -8.56
C GLU A 42 23.25 6.85 -7.76
N ILE A 43 22.87 8.09 -8.10
CA ILE A 43 21.71 8.80 -7.57
C ILE A 43 20.37 8.11 -7.93
N GLN A 44 20.24 7.56 -9.14
CA GLN A 44 19.07 6.79 -9.55
C GLN A 44 18.97 5.48 -8.78
N GLU A 45 20.09 4.77 -8.58
CA GLU A 45 20.10 3.54 -7.79
C GLU A 45 19.66 3.77 -6.33
N VAL A 46 20.16 4.84 -5.71
CA VAL A 46 19.75 5.22 -4.34
C VAL A 46 18.26 5.53 -4.31
N ARG A 47 17.74 6.34 -5.26
CA ARG A 47 16.30 6.63 -5.36
C ARG A 47 15.46 5.38 -5.58
N VAL A 48 15.87 4.47 -6.47
CA VAL A 48 15.18 3.20 -6.74
C VAL A 48 15.13 2.33 -5.48
N ARG A 49 16.24 2.25 -4.72
CA ARG A 49 16.30 1.53 -3.45
C ARG A 49 15.40 2.16 -2.39
N GLU A 50 15.40 3.49 -2.27
CA GLU A 50 14.52 4.21 -1.35
C GLU A 50 13.04 4.02 -1.71
N ILE A 51 12.68 4.12 -3.00
CA ILE A 51 11.31 3.92 -3.47
C ILE A 51 10.86 2.47 -3.20
N LYS A 52 11.71 1.46 -3.48
CA LYS A 52 11.42 0.06 -3.13
C LYS A 52 11.19 -0.12 -1.63
N LYS A 53 12.01 0.52 -0.79
CA LYS A 53 11.87 0.46 0.67
C LYS A 53 10.57 1.12 1.13
N ARG A 54 10.22 2.30 0.60
CA ARG A 54 8.93 2.96 0.88
C ARG A 54 7.76 2.10 0.43
N LYS A 55 7.81 1.51 -0.76
CA LYS A 55 6.75 0.59 -1.24
C LYS A 55 6.56 -0.60 -0.32
N LEU A 56 7.64 -1.17 0.21
CA LEU A 56 7.55 -2.24 1.20
C LEU A 56 6.86 -1.74 2.48
N GLN A 57 7.25 -0.57 3.00
CA GLN A 57 6.61 0.05 4.16
C GLN A 57 5.12 0.35 3.93
N LEU A 58 4.75 0.85 2.76
CA LEU A 58 3.36 1.09 2.37
C LEU A 58 2.57 -0.23 2.30
N LYS A 59 3.17 -1.28 1.74
CA LYS A 59 2.57 -2.62 1.71
C LYS A 59 2.34 -3.16 3.11
N ASP A 60 3.33 -3.04 4.00
CA ASP A 60 3.22 -3.43 5.40
C ASP A 60 2.15 -2.62 6.14
N ALA A 61 2.10 -1.30 5.94
CA ALA A 61 1.08 -0.44 6.52
C ALA A 61 -0.32 -0.84 6.05
N MET A 62 -0.51 -1.06 4.74
CA MET A 62 -1.76 -1.54 4.17
C MET A 62 -2.16 -2.90 4.75
N GLN A 63 -1.22 -3.85 4.86
CA GLN A 63 -1.48 -5.17 5.45
C GLN A 63 -1.88 -5.09 6.93
N ARG A 64 -1.24 -4.23 7.71
CA ARG A 64 -1.67 -3.97 9.10
C ARG A 64 -3.07 -3.39 9.16
N MET A 65 -3.40 -2.42 8.32
CA MET A 65 -4.75 -1.84 8.27
C MET A 65 -5.80 -2.88 7.91
N ILE A 66 -5.53 -3.72 6.91
CA ILE A 66 -6.40 -4.85 6.54
C ILE A 66 -6.57 -5.80 7.72
N SER A 67 -5.49 -6.16 8.41
CA SER A 67 -5.52 -7.08 9.55
C SER A 67 -6.29 -6.51 10.74
N VAL A 68 -6.09 -5.23 11.05
CA VAL A 68 -6.81 -4.52 12.12
C VAL A 68 -8.29 -4.42 11.75
N TYR A 69 -8.61 -4.04 10.51
CA TYR A 69 -9.98 -3.93 10.04
C TYR A 69 -10.70 -5.27 10.05
N ARG A 70 -10.03 -6.33 9.58
CA ARG A 70 -10.53 -7.71 9.61
C ARG A 70 -10.84 -8.14 11.04
N ARG A 71 -9.91 -7.95 11.98
CA ARG A 71 -10.14 -8.24 13.40
C ARG A 71 -11.31 -7.42 13.95
N ARG A 72 -11.44 -6.15 13.55
CA ARG A 72 -12.53 -5.27 14.01
C ARG A 72 -13.89 -5.74 13.50
N ILE A 73 -13.97 -6.14 12.23
CA ILE A 73 -15.19 -6.71 11.62
C ILE A 73 -15.55 -8.03 12.31
N ASP A 74 -14.57 -8.91 12.53
CA ASP A 74 -14.72 -10.20 13.18
C ASP A 74 -15.22 -10.06 14.64
N SER A 75 -14.58 -9.20 15.44
CA SER A 75 -15.04 -8.88 16.80
C SER A 75 -16.38 -8.13 16.86
N SER A 76 -16.82 -7.52 15.76
CA SER A 76 -18.15 -6.89 15.68
C SER A 76 -19.25 -7.90 15.35
N LEU A 77 -18.91 -9.05 14.75
CA LEU A 77 -19.83 -10.15 14.47
C LEU A 77 -20.08 -11.02 15.72
N ASP A 78 -19.11 -11.11 16.63
CA ASP A 78 -19.19 -11.91 17.86
C ASP A 78 -20.16 -11.35 18.92
N ARG A 79 -20.50 -10.05 18.87
CA ARG A 79 -21.42 -9.41 19.84
C ARG A 79 -22.90 -9.54 19.52
N GLN A 80 -23.28 -10.19 18.42
CA GLN A 80 -24.67 -10.40 18.03
C GLN A 80 -25.19 -11.82 18.26
N SER A 81 -24.42 -12.68 18.95
CA SER A 81 -24.83 -14.06 19.22
C SER A 81 -25.36 -14.30 20.62
#